data_AF-A0A0N1L9S6-F1
#
_entry.id   AF-A0A0N1L9S6-F1
#
_cell.length_a   1.000
_cell.length_b   1.000
_cell.length_c   1.000
_cell.angle_alpha   90.00
_cell.angle_beta   90.00
_cell.angle_gamma   90.00
#
_symmetry.space_group_name_H-M   'P 1'
#
loop_
_entity.id
_entity.type
_entity.pdbx_description
1 polymer ?
#
loop_
_entity_poly.entity_id
_entity_poly.type
_entity_poly.pdbx_seq_one_letter_code
_entity_poly.pdbx_strand_id
1 'polypeptide(L)' 'MAEIVNLRRARKQRVRQDAEKQAQQNRIAFGRTKAERSLTQAEQSKAERALEGHRLPGADDESNP' A
#
# COMPACT_ATOMS: atom_id res chain seq x y z
N MET A 1 -26.13 3.86 -41.92
CA MET A 1 -24.75 3.68 -41.40
C MET A 1 -24.86 2.90 -40.10
N ALA A 2 -24.24 1.72 -40.02
CA ALA A 2 -24.24 0.93 -38.78
C ALA A 2 -23.00 1.31 -37.96
N GLU A 3 -23.21 1.67 -36.70
CA GLU A 3 -22.12 1.97 -35.77
C GLU A 3 -21.49 0.64 -35.30
N ILE A 4 -20.28 0.34 -35.77
CA ILE A 4 -19.57 -0.88 -35.41
C ILE A 4 -18.93 -0.68 -34.03
N VAL A 5 -19.65 -1.08 -32.98
CA VAL A 5 -19.15 -0.95 -31.61
C VAL A 5 -18.25 -2.13 -31.27
N ASN A 6 -17.00 -1.85 -30.89
CA ASN A 6 -16.08 -2.89 -30.46
C ASN A 6 -16.39 -3.34 -29.01
N LEU A 7 -17.09 -4.45 -28.88
CA LEU A 7 -17.50 -5.04 -27.60
C LEU A 7 -16.33 -5.42 -26.69
N ARG A 8 -15.11 -5.66 -27.22
CA ARG A 8 -13.92 -5.91 -26.37
C ARG A 8 -13.49 -4.64 -25.66
N ARG A 9 -13.47 -3.50 -26.38
CA ARG A 9 -13.13 -2.19 -25.79
C ARG A 9 -14.15 -1.78 -24.74
N ALA A 10 -15.44 -1.94 -25.03
CA ALA A 10 -16.51 -1.66 -24.08
C ALA A 10 -16.39 -2.49 -22.80
N ARG A 11 -16.14 -3.80 -22.91
CA ARG A 11 -15.90 -4.68 -21.76
C ARG A 11 -14.67 -4.24 -20.95
N LYS A 12 -13.55 -3.92 -21.62
CA LYS A 12 -12.33 -3.45 -20.95
C LYS A 12 -12.56 -2.14 -20.19
N GLN A 13 -13.33 -1.22 -20.77
CA GLN A 13 -13.67 0.03 -20.12
C GLN A 13 -14.52 -0.19 -18.86
N ARG A 14 -15.52 -1.08 -18.93
CA ARG A 14 -16.34 -1.45 -17.76
C ARG A 14 -15.48 -2.04 -16.63
N VAL A 15 -14.59 -2.98 -16.95
CA VAL A 15 -13.66 -3.56 -15.96
C VAL A 15 -12.78 -2.50 -15.29
N ARG A 16 -12.28 -1.52 -16.05
CA ARG A 16 -11.50 -0.42 -15.47
C ARG A 16 -12.34 0.46 -14.54
N GLN A 17 -13.56 0.80 -14.94
CA GLN A 17 -14.47 1.60 -14.11
C GLN A 17 -14.82 0.88 -12.79
N ASP A 18 -15.06 -0.43 -12.84
CA ASP A 18 -15.35 -1.22 -11.64
C ASP A 18 -14.12 -1.27 -10.71
N ALA A 19 -12.91 -1.42 -11.27
CA ALA A 19 -11.67 -1.34 -10.50
C ALA A 19 -11.45 0.04 -9.86
N GLU A 20 -11.75 1.13 -10.57
CA GLU A 20 -11.65 2.50 -10.05
C GLU A 20 -12.62 2.74 -8.89
N LYS A 21 -13.87 2.26 -9.00
CA LYS A 21 -14.86 2.32 -7.93
C LYS A 21 -14.40 1.56 -6.70
N GLN A 22 -13.89 0.34 -6.87
CA GLN A 22 -13.35 -0.44 -5.76
C GLN A 22 -12.16 0.28 -5.11
N ALA A 23 -11.28 0.90 -5.91
CA ALA A 23 -10.17 1.70 -5.40
C ALA A 23 -10.63 2.95 -4.63
N GLN A 24 -11.72 3.59 -5.04
CA GLN A 24 -12.33 4.69 -4.29
C GLN A 24 -12.94 4.20 -2.97
N GLN A 25 -13.68 3.09 -2.98
CA GLN A 25 -14.23 2.48 -1.77
C GLN A 25 -13.13 2.08 -0.79
N ASN A 26 -12.04 1.48 -1.28
CA ASN A 26 -10.89 1.11 -0.45
C ASN A 26 -10.19 2.35 0.14
N ARG A 27 -10.12 3.47 -0.59
CA ARG A 27 -9.61 4.75 -0.07
C ARG A 27 -10.47 5.28 1.07
N ILE A 28 -11.80 5.19 0.95
CA ILE A 28 -12.73 5.62 2.00
C ILE A 28 -12.66 4.66 3.21
N ALA A 29 -12.76 3.35 2.97
CA ALA A 29 -12.87 2.34 4.03
C ALA A 29 -11.58 2.18 4.85
N PHE A 30 -10.42 2.27 4.19
CA PHE A 30 -9.13 2.03 4.85
C PHE A 30 -8.30 3.30 5.06
N GLY A 31 -8.73 4.46 4.53
CA GLY A 31 -8.08 5.75 4.70
C GLY A 31 -6.68 5.89 4.06
N ARG A 32 -6.03 4.78 3.72
CA ARG A 32 -4.69 4.72 3.11
C ARG A 32 -4.65 3.70 1.99
N THR A 33 -3.96 4.04 0.90
CA THR A 33 -3.77 3.11 -0.21
C THR A 33 -2.80 1.98 0.17
N LYS A 34 -2.81 0.87 -0.59
CA LYS A 34 -1.82 -0.21 -0.39
C LYS A 34 -0.39 0.30 -0.57
N ALA A 35 -0.17 1.21 -1.52
CA ALA A 35 1.13 1.80 -1.79
C ALA A 35 1.63 2.64 -0.59
N GLU A 36 0.78 3.51 -0.03
CA GLU A 36 1.12 4.29 1.16
C GLU A 36 1.43 3.42 2.38
N ARG A 37 0.63 2.37 2.62
CA ARG A 37 0.90 1.41 3.70
C ARG A 37 2.24 0.71 3.52
N SER A 38 2.52 0.24 2.30
CA SER A 38 3.78 -0.43 1.98
C SER A 38 4.99 0.50 2.14
N LEU A 39 4.85 1.76 1.75
CA LEU A 39 5.90 2.77 1.89
C LEU A 39 6.16 3.07 3.37
N THR A 40 5.11 3.30 4.16
CA THR A 40 5.23 3.54 5.60
C THR A 40 5.89 2.35 6.31
N GLN A 41 5.50 1.13 5.96
CA GLN A 41 6.10 -0.08 6.53
C GLN A 41 7.57 -0.24 6.15
N ALA A 42 7.94 0.08 4.91
CA ALA A 42 9.33 0.07 4.47
C ALA A 42 10.16 1.12 5.23
N GLU A 43 9.63 2.33 5.42
CA GLU A 43 10.28 3.40 6.20
C GLU A 43 10.46 2.99 7.66
N GLN A 44 9.44 2.42 8.29
CA GLN A 44 9.52 1.89 9.65
C GLN A 44 10.59 0.81 9.78
N SER A 45 10.60 -0.17 8.86
CA SER A 45 11.60 -1.25 8.89
C SER A 45 13.03 -0.72 8.71
N LYS A 46 13.21 0.34 7.91
CA LYS A 46 14.51 1.00 7.74
C LYS A 46 14.91 1.74 9.02
N ALA A 47 13.98 2.43 9.66
CA ALA A 47 14.23 3.12 10.92
C ALA A 47 14.57 2.12 12.03
N GLU A 48 13.84 1.01 12.15
CA GLU A 48 14.12 -0.06 13.10
C GLU A 48 15.52 -0.64 12.91
N ARG A 49 15.90 -0.98 11.68
CA ARG A 49 17.26 -1.49 11.37
C ARG A 49 18.35 -0.46 11.67
N ALA A 50 18.09 0.82 11.42
CA ALA A 50 19.04 1.87 11.76
C ALA A 50 19.22 1.96 13.29
N LEU A 51 18.11 1.95 14.04
CA LEU A 51 18.14 1.96 15.51
C LEU A 51 18.85 0.72 16.08
N GLU A 52 18.57 -0.47 15.53
CA GLU A 52 19.23 -1.72 15.91
C GLU A 52 20.73 -1.68 15.60
N GLY A 53 21.12 -1.21 14.42
CA GLY A 53 22.53 -1.07 14.03
C GLY A 53 23.29 -0.01 14.84
N HIS A 54 22.59 0.95 15.44
CA HIS A 54 23.16 1.93 16.36
C HIS A 54 23.06 1.53 17.84
N ARG A 55 22.45 0.37 18.16
CA ARG A 55 22.39 -0.13 19.53
C ARG A 55 23.79 -0.58 19.96
N LEU A 56 24.34 0.05 20.98
CA LEU A 56 25.57 -0.43 21.62
C LEU A 56 25.25 -1.71 22.42
N PRO A 57 26.09 -2.76 22.33
CA PRO A 57 25.98 -3.91 23.21
C PRO A 57 26.40 -3.47 24.62
N GLY A 58 25.42 -3.18 25.48
CA GLY A 58 25.70 -2.89 26.90
C GLY A 58 24.72 -1.99 27.65
N ALA A 59 23.74 -1.35 26.99
CA ALA A 59 22.80 -0.44 27.69
C ALA A 59 21.49 -1.10 28.16
N ASP A 60 21.13 -2.27 27.62
CA ASP A 60 19.82 -2.90 27.86
C ASP A 60 19.91 -4.24 28.66
N ASP A 61 21.10 -4.68 29.07
CA ASP A 61 21.29 -5.93 29.85
C ASP A 61 21.38 -5.68 31.37
N GLU A 62 21.24 -4.42 31.81
CA GLU A 62 21.37 -4.02 33.22
C GLU A 62 20.04 -3.49 33.83
N SER A 63 18.91 -3.78 33.20
CA SER A 63 17.59 -3.46 33.75
C SER A 63 16.69 -4.70 33.85
N ASN A 64 17.08 -5.65 34.70
CA ASN A 64 16.10 -6.46 35.42
C ASN A 64 16.68 -6.94 36.76
N PRO A 65 16.03 -6.68 37.91
CA PRO A 65 16.31 -7.43 39.14
C PRO A 65 15.84 -8.88 39.04
#